data_AF-A0AAX1JDC4-F1
#
_entry.id   AF-A0AAX1JDC4-F1
#
_cell.length_a   1.000
_cell.length_b   1.000
_cell.length_c   1.000
_cell.angle_alpha   90.00
_cell.angle_beta   90.00
_cell.angle_gamma   90.00
#
_symmetry.space_group_name_H-M   'P 1'
#
loop_
_entity.id
_entity.type
_entity.pdbx_description
1 polymer ?
#
loop_
_entity_poly.entity_id
_entity_poly.type
_entity_poly.pdbx_seq_one_letter_code
_entity_poly.pdbx_strand_id
1 'polypeptide(L)'
;MKLAEALSLRANAARRIEQLRSRIVSNARYQEGEEPAEDAAALLAEASEVLDEYETLIRRINRTNAATAIGADGTLTDALARRDALRLRHYVLTAAADAAAGINQPGYARQLRSELKILSALPVGELRAQADEVARQLRELDVRIQRSNWEVELLD
;
A
#
# COMPACT_ATOMS: atom_id res chain seq x y z
N MET A 1 4.09 9.14 -21.68
CA MET A 1 3.36 8.12 -20.90
C MET A 1 3.09 8.77 -19.56
N LYS A 2 1.84 8.76 -19.12
CA LYS A 2 1.48 9.37 -17.84
C LYS A 2 2.07 8.59 -16.68
N LEU A 3 2.34 9.29 -15.57
CA LEU A 3 2.79 8.65 -14.34
C LEU A 3 1.79 7.57 -13.86
N ALA A 4 0.48 7.79 -14.00
CA ALA A 4 -0.57 6.81 -13.71
C ALA A 4 -0.42 5.52 -14.53
N GLU A 5 -0.11 5.63 -15.82
CA GLU A 5 0.12 4.48 -16.71
C GLU A 5 1.35 3.71 -16.27
N ALA A 6 2.45 4.41 -15.96
CA ALA A 6 3.68 3.82 -15.45
C ALA A 6 3.46 3.05 -14.13
N LEU A 7 2.67 3.61 -13.21
CA LEU A 7 2.31 2.96 -11.95
C LEU A 7 1.52 1.66 -12.21
N SER A 8 0.61 1.67 -13.19
CA SER A 8 -0.15 0.49 -13.61
C SER A 8 0.75 -0.58 -14.24
N LEU A 9 1.63 -0.18 -15.15
CA LEU A 9 2.61 -1.09 -15.76
C LEU A 9 3.54 -1.71 -14.72
N ARG A 10 4.03 -0.93 -13.75
CA ARG A 10 4.85 -1.45 -12.65
C ARG A 10 4.10 -2.51 -11.83
N ALA A 11 2.82 -2.28 -11.53
CA ALA A 11 1.99 -3.25 -10.81
C ALA A 11 1.70 -4.50 -11.65
N ASN A 12 1.55 -4.37 -12.96
CA ASN A 12 1.38 -5.50 -13.89
C ASN A 12 2.67 -6.33 -13.99
N ALA A 13 3.81 -5.67 -14.13
CA ALA A 13 5.13 -6.30 -14.17
C ALA A 13 5.40 -7.09 -12.87
N ALA A 14 5.14 -6.50 -11.70
CA ALA A 14 5.27 -7.20 -10.41
C ALA A 14 4.40 -8.48 -10.34
N ARG A 15 3.16 -8.42 -10.83
CA ARG A 15 2.27 -9.60 -10.88
C ARG A 15 2.79 -10.65 -11.85
N ARG A 16 3.28 -10.24 -13.03
CA ARG A 16 3.85 -11.16 -14.03
C ARG A 16 5.12 -11.82 -13.52
N ILE A 17 5.98 -11.08 -12.81
CA ILE A 17 7.16 -11.64 -12.13
C ILE A 17 6.76 -12.75 -11.16
N GLU A 18 5.73 -12.53 -10.34
CA GLU A 18 5.27 -13.56 -9.39
C GLU A 18 4.67 -14.79 -10.10
N GLN A 19 3.93 -14.59 -11.19
CA GLN A 19 3.42 -15.69 -12.02
C GLN A 19 4.55 -16.50 -12.66
N LEU A 20 5.55 -15.83 -13.24
CA LEU A 20 6.72 -16.47 -13.82
C LEU A 20 7.53 -17.21 -12.76
N ARG A 21 7.74 -16.60 -11.58
CA ARG A 21 8.39 -17.26 -10.44
C ARG A 21 7.68 -18.57 -10.08
N SER A 22 6.36 -18.56 -10.00
CA SER A 22 5.58 -19.77 -9.72
C SER A 22 5.77 -20.84 -10.80
N ARG A 23 5.70 -20.46 -12.08
CA ARG A 23 5.87 -21.39 -13.23
C ARG A 23 7.28 -21.97 -13.29
N ILE A 24 8.30 -21.15 -13.06
CA ILE A 24 9.70 -21.57 -13.00
C ILE A 24 9.87 -22.62 -11.90
N VAL A 25 9.37 -22.35 -10.68
CA VAL A 25 9.49 -23.30 -9.55
C VAL A 25 8.82 -24.63 -9.88
N SER A 26 7.65 -24.61 -10.51
CA SER A 26 6.93 -25.85 -10.88
C SER A 26 7.64 -26.67 -11.97
N ASN A 27 8.42 -26.03 -12.85
CA ASN A 27 9.08 -26.70 -13.97
C ASN A 27 10.60 -26.88 -13.76
N ALA A 28 11.15 -26.44 -12.63
CA ALA A 28 12.60 -26.47 -12.37
C ALA A 28 13.18 -27.88 -12.22
N ARG A 29 12.33 -28.89 -11.94
CA ARG A 29 12.71 -30.29 -11.80
C ARG A 29 11.56 -31.17 -12.29
N TYR A 30 11.90 -32.30 -12.89
CA TYR A 30 10.95 -33.31 -13.37
C TYR A 30 11.57 -34.71 -13.19
N GLN A 31 10.75 -35.77 -13.27
CA GLN A 31 11.24 -37.13 -13.08
C GLN A 31 11.93 -37.66 -14.35
N GLU A 32 12.82 -38.64 -14.18
CA GLU A 32 13.43 -39.31 -15.33
C GLU A 32 12.35 -39.98 -16.20
N GLY A 33 12.38 -39.69 -17.49
CA GLY A 33 11.39 -40.18 -18.46
C GLY A 33 10.14 -39.32 -18.61
N GLU A 34 10.02 -38.22 -17.85
CA GLU A 34 8.99 -37.19 -18.06
C GLU A 34 9.57 -35.98 -18.82
N GLU A 35 8.69 -35.13 -19.35
CA GLU A 35 9.03 -33.79 -19.83
C GLU A 35 8.33 -32.75 -18.96
N PRO A 36 9.01 -31.64 -18.59
CA PRO A 36 8.35 -30.56 -17.88
C PRO A 36 7.25 -29.95 -18.75
N ALA A 37 6.19 -29.45 -18.12
CA ALA A 37 5.05 -28.86 -18.83
C ALA A 37 5.45 -27.59 -19.61
N GLU A 38 6.50 -26.90 -19.17
CA GLU A 38 7.03 -25.68 -19.77
C GLU A 38 8.56 -25.66 -19.72
N ASP A 39 9.19 -24.93 -20.64
CA ASP A 39 10.64 -24.73 -20.64
C ASP A 39 11.04 -23.74 -19.52
N ALA A 40 11.62 -24.28 -18.45
CA ALA A 40 12.08 -23.49 -17.31
C ALA A 40 13.18 -22.46 -17.66
N ALA A 41 14.02 -22.72 -18.66
CA ALA A 41 15.06 -21.80 -19.09
C ALA A 41 14.44 -20.62 -19.86
N ALA A 42 13.48 -20.89 -20.75
CA ALA A 42 12.73 -19.84 -21.44
C ALA A 42 11.93 -18.97 -20.47
N LEU A 43 11.27 -19.58 -19.47
CA LEU A 43 10.55 -18.85 -18.42
C LEU A 43 11.49 -17.94 -17.60
N LEU A 44 12.70 -18.42 -17.30
CA LEU A 44 13.70 -17.63 -16.56
C LEU A 44 14.23 -16.46 -17.38
N ALA A 45 14.43 -16.64 -18.69
CA ALA A 45 14.79 -15.56 -19.60
C ALA A 45 13.68 -14.50 -19.67
N GLU A 46 12.42 -14.92 -19.84
CA GLU A 46 11.25 -14.02 -19.81
C GLU A 46 11.16 -13.25 -18.48
N ALA A 47 11.39 -13.93 -17.35
CA ALA A 47 11.38 -13.28 -16.04
C ALA A 47 12.46 -12.20 -15.91
N SER A 48 13.64 -12.43 -16.50
CA SER A 48 14.75 -11.48 -16.49
C SER A 48 14.40 -10.21 -17.27
N GLU A 49 13.80 -10.34 -18.46
CA GLU A 49 13.34 -9.19 -19.26
C GLU A 49 12.28 -8.36 -18.51
N VAL A 50 11.32 -9.02 -17.85
CA VAL A 50 10.28 -8.33 -17.08
C VAL A 50 10.86 -7.64 -15.84
N LEU A 51 11.89 -8.21 -15.22
CA LEU A 51 12.60 -7.59 -14.11
C LEU A 51 13.34 -6.31 -14.54
N ASP A 52 13.99 -6.32 -15.71
CA ASP A 52 14.67 -5.14 -16.25
C ASP A 52 13.67 -4.01 -16.58
N GLU A 53 12.51 -4.35 -17.13
CA GLU A 53 11.41 -3.41 -17.36
C GLU A 53 10.90 -2.83 -16.03
N TYR A 54 10.68 -3.69 -15.03
CA TYR A 54 10.22 -3.30 -13.70
C TYR A 54 11.20 -2.34 -13.02
N GLU A 55 12.51 -2.62 -13.08
CA GLU A 55 13.53 -1.72 -12.53
C GLU A 55 13.50 -0.37 -13.23
N THR A 56 13.43 -0.37 -14.57
CA THR A 56 13.37 0.86 -15.37
C THR A 56 12.17 1.71 -15.00
N LEU A 57 10.99 1.11 -14.85
CA LEU A 57 9.78 1.81 -14.40
C LEU A 57 9.95 2.39 -13.00
N ILE A 58 10.52 1.66 -12.05
CA ILE A 58 10.78 2.17 -10.69
C ILE A 58 11.66 3.41 -10.72
N ARG A 59 12.79 3.36 -11.43
CA ARG A 59 13.74 4.48 -11.47
C ARG A 59 13.07 5.75 -12.02
N ARG A 60 12.33 5.61 -13.12
CA ARG A 60 11.61 6.71 -13.76
C ARG A 60 10.49 7.27 -12.90
N ILE A 61 9.70 6.40 -12.27
CA ILE A 61 8.63 6.80 -11.33
C ILE A 61 9.23 7.58 -10.16
N ASN A 62 10.29 7.06 -9.54
CA ASN A 62 10.90 7.73 -8.39
C ASN A 62 11.49 9.09 -8.75
N ARG A 63 12.18 9.18 -9.90
CA ARG A 63 12.69 10.45 -10.44
C ARG A 63 11.56 11.45 -10.67
N THR A 64 10.47 11.00 -11.30
CA THR A 64 9.29 11.83 -11.57
C THR A 64 8.64 12.31 -10.27
N ASN A 65 8.46 11.43 -9.29
CA ASN A 65 7.87 11.79 -8.00
C ASN A 65 8.70 12.83 -7.24
N ALA A 66 10.03 12.69 -7.27
CA ALA A 66 10.93 13.62 -6.60
C ALA A 66 11.00 14.99 -7.30
N ALA A 67 10.81 15.05 -8.62
CA ALA A 67 10.87 16.28 -9.40
C ALA A 67 9.52 17.03 -9.51
N THR A 68 8.40 16.35 -9.25
CA THR A 68 7.06 16.91 -9.42
C THR A 68 6.58 17.59 -8.14
N ALA A 69 6.29 18.88 -8.19
CA ALA A 69 5.65 19.62 -7.09
C ALA A 69 4.11 19.48 -7.13
N ILE A 70 3.49 19.26 -5.97
CA ILE A 70 2.02 19.16 -5.82
C ILE A 70 1.45 20.21 -4.87
N GLY A 71 1.67 21.49 -5.22
CA GLY A 71 1.15 22.63 -4.47
C GLY A 71 1.76 22.74 -3.06
N ALA A 72 0.91 22.88 -2.04
CA ALA A 72 1.35 23.07 -0.66
C ALA A 72 1.94 21.81 0.01
N ASP A 73 1.78 20.64 -0.60
CA ASP A 73 2.24 19.36 -0.06
C ASP A 73 3.71 19.05 -0.42
N GLY A 74 4.42 19.98 -1.08
CA GLY A 74 5.80 19.78 -1.51
C GLY A 74 5.90 18.98 -2.80
N THR A 75 6.85 18.06 -2.87
CA THR A 75 6.96 17.11 -4.00
C THR A 75 5.91 16.02 -3.91
N LEU A 76 5.69 15.28 -5.00
CA LEU A 76 4.84 14.09 -4.96
C LEU A 76 5.40 13.03 -4.00
N THR A 77 6.73 12.96 -3.83
CA THR A 77 7.36 12.13 -2.80
C THR A 77 6.98 12.58 -1.38
N ASP A 78 7.02 13.88 -1.09
CA ASP A 78 6.62 14.44 0.22
C ASP A 78 5.14 14.14 0.51
N ALA A 79 4.29 14.27 -0.51
CA ALA A 79 2.88 13.96 -0.44
C ALA A 79 2.60 12.48 -0.13
N LEU A 80 3.33 11.57 -0.77
CA LEU A 80 3.21 10.13 -0.50
C LEU A 80 3.62 9.82 0.95
N ALA A 81 4.71 10.42 1.44
CA ALA A 81 5.13 10.27 2.83
C ALA A 81 4.07 10.80 3.82
N ARG A 82 3.49 11.98 3.54
CA ARG A 82 2.40 12.55 4.33
C ARG A 82 1.16 11.64 4.34
N ARG A 83 0.79 11.09 3.19
CA ARG A 83 -0.33 10.15 3.07
C ARG A 83 -0.11 8.91 3.94
N ASP A 84 1.09 8.34 3.88
CA ASP A 84 1.42 7.14 4.65
C ASP A 84 1.41 7.42 6.17
N ALA A 85 1.92 8.58 6.59
CA ALA A 85 1.83 9.04 7.99
C ALA A 85 0.38 9.28 8.44
N LEU A 86 -0.47 9.89 7.59
CA LEU A 86 -1.89 10.10 7.88
C LEU A 86 -2.65 8.78 8.03
N ARG A 87 -2.34 7.76 7.20
CA ARG A 87 -2.92 6.41 7.33
C ARG A 87 -2.60 5.78 8.68
N LEU A 88 -1.32 5.82 9.10
CA LEU A 88 -0.91 5.30 10.39
C LEU A 88 -1.54 6.08 11.55
N ARG A 89 -1.61 7.42 11.45
CA ARG A 89 -2.25 8.25 12.46
C ARG A 89 -3.73 7.94 12.61
N HIS A 90 -4.44 7.79 11.50
CA HIS A 90 -5.84 7.39 11.52
C HIS A 90 -6.01 6.02 12.18
N TYR A 91 -5.18 5.04 11.79
CA TYR A 91 -5.20 3.69 12.36
C TYR A 91 -5.03 3.72 13.88
N VAL A 92 -4.04 4.45 14.39
CA VAL A 92 -3.78 4.58 15.84
C VAL A 92 -4.96 5.25 16.56
N LEU A 93 -5.50 6.34 16.03
CA LEU A 93 -6.62 7.07 16.65
C LEU A 93 -7.88 6.20 16.72
N THR A 94 -8.20 5.47 15.65
CA THR A 94 -9.36 4.58 15.61
C THR A 94 -9.17 3.41 16.58
N ALA A 95 -8.00 2.77 16.58
CA ALA A 95 -7.71 1.67 17.50
C ALA A 95 -7.77 2.12 18.98
N ALA A 96 -7.24 3.31 19.29
CA ALA A 96 -7.31 3.89 20.62
C ALA A 96 -8.76 4.18 21.03
N ALA A 97 -9.58 4.73 20.13
CA ALA A 97 -10.98 5.00 20.38
C ALA A 97 -11.80 3.71 20.57
N ASP A 98 -11.52 2.66 19.80
CA ASP A 98 -12.16 1.35 19.93
C ASP A 98 -11.83 0.69 21.27
N ALA A 99 -10.55 0.73 21.67
CA ALA A 99 -10.09 0.20 22.94
C ALA A 99 -10.69 0.97 24.13
N ALA A 100 -10.69 2.30 24.07
CA ALA A 100 -11.27 3.17 25.09
C ALA A 100 -12.80 2.99 25.22
N ALA A 101 -13.48 2.60 24.14
CA ALA A 101 -14.91 2.30 24.12
C ALA A 101 -15.26 0.86 24.55
N GLY A 102 -14.26 -0.01 24.79
CA GLY A 102 -14.47 -1.40 25.20
C GLY A 102 -15.01 -2.31 24.09
N ILE A 103 -14.93 -1.91 22.81
CA ILE A 103 -15.55 -2.62 21.67
C ILE A 103 -15.02 -4.04 21.48
N ASN A 104 -13.79 -4.32 21.93
CA ASN A 104 -13.13 -5.63 21.78
C ASN A 104 -12.92 -6.37 23.12
N GLN A 105 -13.67 -6.05 24.17
CA GLN A 105 -13.61 -6.76 25.46
C GLN A 105 -14.90 -7.57 25.72
N PRO A 106 -14.84 -8.91 25.61
CA PRO A 106 -15.94 -9.79 26.01
C PRO A 106 -16.25 -9.55 27.49
N GLY A 107 -17.48 -9.14 27.79
CA GLY A 107 -17.93 -8.87 29.17
C GLY A 107 -17.97 -7.39 29.58
N TYR A 108 -17.44 -6.45 28.77
CA TYR A 108 -17.53 -5.01 29.08
C TYR A 108 -18.99 -4.54 29.23
N ALA A 109 -19.89 -5.06 28.39
CA ALA A 109 -21.32 -4.77 28.47
C ALA A 109 -22.07 -5.53 29.60
N ARG A 110 -21.42 -6.48 30.27
CA ARG A 110 -22.04 -7.39 31.26
C ARG A 110 -21.18 -7.51 32.52
N GLN A 111 -20.83 -6.39 33.13
CA GLN A 111 -20.16 -6.40 34.44
C GLN A 111 -21.14 -6.77 35.55
N LEU A 112 -20.76 -7.72 36.41
CA LEU A 112 -21.51 -8.08 37.62
C LEU A 112 -21.37 -6.99 38.70
N ARG A 113 -22.34 -6.93 39.64
CA ARG A 113 -22.39 -5.88 40.69
C ARG A 113 -21.18 -5.85 41.63
N SER A 114 -20.35 -6.91 41.65
CA SER A 114 -19.16 -7.05 42.51
C SER A 114 -17.83 -6.86 41.78
N GLU A 115 -17.81 -6.56 40.48
CA GLU A 115 -16.58 -6.34 39.73
C GLU A 115 -16.03 -4.92 39.90
N LEU A 116 -14.71 -4.77 39.84
CA LEU A 116 -14.06 -3.45 39.82
C LEU A 116 -14.41 -2.72 38.52
N LYS A 117 -14.77 -1.44 38.63
CA LYS A 117 -15.11 -0.59 37.48
C LYS A 117 -13.89 -0.43 36.57
N ILE A 118 -14.09 -0.66 35.27
CA ILE A 118 -13.10 -0.33 34.24
C ILE A 118 -13.37 1.10 33.77
N LEU A 119 -12.37 1.96 33.88
CA LEU A 119 -12.44 3.36 33.44
C LEU A 119 -11.62 3.53 32.17
N SER A 120 -12.13 4.32 31.22
CA SER A 120 -11.34 4.71 30.07
C SER A 120 -10.26 5.71 30.48
N ALA A 121 -9.03 5.48 30.03
CA ALA A 121 -7.94 6.45 30.18
C ALA A 121 -7.98 7.57 29.12
N LEU A 122 -8.82 7.44 28.08
CA LEU A 122 -8.83 8.32 26.93
C LEU A 122 -10.26 8.83 26.60
N PRO A 123 -10.41 10.09 26.18
CA PRO A 123 -11.70 10.64 25.77
C PRO A 123 -12.10 10.10 24.38
N VAL A 124 -13.03 9.15 24.34
CA VAL A 124 -13.46 8.48 23.09
C VAL A 124 -13.97 9.50 22.05
N GLY A 125 -14.80 10.46 22.46
CA GLY A 125 -15.38 11.45 21.54
C GLY A 125 -14.32 12.31 20.84
N GLU A 126 -13.31 12.76 21.57
CA GLU A 126 -12.20 13.55 21.01
C GLU A 126 -11.35 12.72 20.05
N LEU A 127 -11.05 11.46 20.40
CA LEU A 127 -10.30 10.56 19.52
C LEU A 127 -11.03 10.30 18.21
N ARG A 128 -12.37 10.13 18.25
CA ARG A 128 -13.18 9.97 17.03
C ARG A 128 -13.16 11.23 16.18
N ALA A 129 -13.35 12.41 16.77
CA ALA A 129 -13.27 13.67 16.05
C ALA A 129 -11.90 13.88 15.37
N GLN A 130 -10.81 13.54 16.06
CA GLN A 130 -9.47 13.58 15.48
C GLN A 130 -9.31 12.56 14.33
N ALA A 131 -9.84 11.34 14.48
CA ALA A 131 -9.79 10.33 13.43
C ALA A 131 -10.55 10.77 12.17
N ASP A 132 -11.74 11.36 12.34
CA ASP A 132 -12.56 11.87 11.24
C ASP A 132 -11.85 13.00 10.46
N GLU A 133 -11.19 13.90 11.18
CA GLU A 133 -10.41 14.98 10.56
C GLU A 133 -9.19 14.43 9.81
N VAL A 134 -8.45 13.48 10.39
CA VAL A 134 -7.34 12.82 9.68
C VAL A 134 -7.84 12.06 8.45
N ALA A 135 -9.00 11.41 8.53
CA ALA A 135 -9.61 10.73 7.39
C ALA A 135 -10.01 11.71 6.28
N ARG A 136 -10.51 12.90 6.64
CA ARG A 136 -10.80 13.97 5.67
C ARG A 136 -9.53 14.43 4.96
N GLN A 137 -8.48 14.75 5.73
CA GLN A 137 -7.18 15.17 5.17
C GLN A 137 -6.59 14.11 4.24
N LEU A 138 -6.69 12.83 4.62
CA LEU A 138 -6.22 11.72 3.80
C LEU A 138 -6.95 11.65 2.46
N ARG A 139 -8.29 11.76 2.44
CA ARG A 139 -9.08 11.74 1.20
C ARG A 139 -8.72 12.90 0.28
N GLU A 140 -8.57 14.10 0.83
CA GLU A 140 -8.22 15.29 0.04
C GLU A 140 -6.82 15.18 -0.58
N LEU A 141 -5.85 14.68 0.18
CA LEU A 141 -4.50 14.43 -0.31
C LEU A 141 -4.48 13.34 -1.39
N ASP A 142 -5.21 12.24 -1.19
CA ASP A 142 -5.32 11.14 -2.16
C ASP A 142 -5.89 11.64 -3.49
N VAL A 143 -6.93 12.50 -3.47
CA VAL A 143 -7.48 13.09 -4.70
C VAL A 143 -6.43 13.94 -5.43
N ARG A 144 -5.64 14.74 -4.71
CA ARG A 144 -4.56 15.55 -5.31
C ARG A 144 -3.48 14.67 -5.93
N ILE A 145 -3.04 13.63 -5.22
CA ILE A 145 -2.06 12.65 -5.71
C ILE A 145 -2.57 11.98 -6.98
N GLN A 146 -3.82 11.50 -7.00
CA GLN A 146 -4.38 10.82 -8.17
C GLN A 146 -4.51 11.76 -9.36
N ARG A 147 -4.95 13.00 -9.15
CA ARG A 147 -4.97 14.01 -10.21
C ARG A 147 -3.57 14.22 -10.80
N SER A 148 -2.57 14.43 -9.95
CA SER A 148 -1.18 14.62 -10.38
C SER A 148 -0.67 13.42 -11.18
N ASN A 149 -0.99 12.20 -10.78
CA ASN A 149 -0.58 10.99 -11.52
C ASN A 149 -1.11 10.99 -12.97
N TRP A 150 -2.30 11.54 -13.22
CA TRP A 150 -2.90 11.60 -14.55
C TRP A 150 -2.46 12.81 -15.39
N GLU A 151 -1.97 13.86 -14.75
CA GLU A 151 -1.52 15.08 -15.43
C GLU A 151 -0.03 15.01 -15.82
N VAL A 152 0.80 14.41 -14.97
CA VAL A 152 2.26 14.40 -15.10
C VAL A 152 2.73 13.35 -16.10
N GLU A 153 3.62 13.77 -17.02
CA GLU A 153 4.38 12.85 -17.88
C GLU A 153 5.53 12.21 -17.10
N LEU A 154 5.73 10.91 -17.33
CA LEU A 154 6.86 10.18 -16.77
C LEU A 154 8.17 10.70 -17.36
N LEU A 155 9.12 11.04 -16.50
CA LEU A 155 10.49 11.40 -16.90
C LEU A 155 11.26 10.16 -17.38
N ASP A 156 12.22 10.38 -18.28
CA ASP A 156 13.21 9.38 -18.69
C ASP A 156 14.26 9.13 -17.61
#